data_AF-A0A0R2QXV3-F1
#
_entry.id   AF-A0A0R2QXV3-F1
#
_cell.length_a   1.000
_cell.length_b   1.000
_cell.length_c   1.000
_cell.angle_alpha   90.00
_cell.angle_beta   90.00
_cell.angle_gamma   90.00
#
_symmetry.space_group_name_H-M   'P 1'
#
loop_
_entity.id
_entity.type
_entity.pdbx_description
1 polymer ?
#
loop_
_entity_poly.entity_id
_entity_poly.type
_entity_poly.pdbx_seq_one_letter_code
_entity_poly.pdbx_strand_id
1 'polypeptide(L)'
;MSTHATLLRSHGLSVTPQRLALLQTLSQYPHITADQATEAVRKSLGTISRQSVYNTLNALVEKGLARRIQPIDSPALFEDRVGDNHHHLICRSCGDVADVDCAVGFRPCLEASDDNGFIIDEADVTYWGECPKCQPKISNVHTTTKTKTKTRKAIS
;
A
#
# COMPACT_ATOMS: atom_id res chain seq x y z
N MET A 1 -22.48 0.78 -20.21
CA MET A 1 -22.50 1.01 -18.74
C MET A 1 -21.06 1.02 -18.27
N SER A 2 -20.67 1.91 -17.33
CA SER A 2 -19.30 1.87 -16.81
C SER A 2 -19.03 0.51 -16.17
N THR A 3 -17.79 0.02 -16.29
CA THR A 3 -17.33 -1.22 -15.67
C THR A 3 -17.65 -1.27 -14.18
N HIS A 4 -17.44 -0.16 -13.46
CA HIS A 4 -17.77 -0.04 -12.04
C HIS A 4 -19.27 -0.18 -11.73
N ALA A 5 -20.17 0.30 -12.59
CA ALA A 5 -21.61 0.13 -12.37
C ALA A 5 -22.04 -1.34 -12.51
N THR A 6 -21.43 -2.08 -13.43
CA THR A 6 -21.65 -3.53 -13.56
C THR A 6 -21.10 -4.27 -12.35
N LEU A 7 -19.87 -3.92 -11.92
CA LEU A 7 -19.19 -4.49 -10.77
C LEU A 7 -19.99 -4.32 -9.46
N LEU A 8 -20.54 -3.12 -9.21
CA LEU A 8 -21.40 -2.88 -8.05
C LEU A 8 -22.63 -3.80 -8.05
N ARG A 9 -23.29 -3.95 -9.20
CA ARG A 9 -24.49 -4.80 -9.32
C ARG A 9 -24.17 -6.28 -9.11
N SER A 10 -23.06 -6.78 -9.67
CA SER A 10 -22.68 -8.19 -9.50
C SER A 10 -22.33 -8.54 -8.05
N HIS A 11 -21.95 -7.55 -7.23
CA HIS A 11 -21.72 -7.71 -5.78
C HIS A 11 -22.92 -7.29 -4.92
N GLY A 12 -24.10 -7.09 -5.53
CA GLY A 12 -25.35 -6.80 -4.80
C GLY A 12 -25.41 -5.40 -4.19
N LEU A 13 -24.62 -4.45 -4.66
CA LEU A 13 -24.65 -3.06 -4.22
C LEU A 13 -25.48 -2.19 -5.16
N SER A 14 -26.25 -1.27 -4.58
CA SER A 14 -26.90 -0.22 -5.36
C SER A 14 -25.85 0.70 -6.00
N VAL A 15 -26.12 1.10 -7.24
CA VAL A 15 -25.24 2.00 -8.01
C VAL A 15 -25.53 3.44 -7.60
N THR A 16 -24.71 3.98 -6.71
CA THR A 16 -24.80 5.37 -6.25
C THR A 16 -23.64 6.21 -6.79
N PRO A 17 -23.80 7.54 -6.95
CA PRO A 17 -22.70 8.42 -7.36
C PRO A 17 -21.47 8.30 -6.46
N GLN A 18 -21.68 8.14 -5.15
CA GLN A 18 -20.60 7.99 -4.16
C GLN A 18 -19.79 6.71 -4.36
N ARG A 19 -20.46 5.56 -4.56
CA ARG A 19 -19.78 4.27 -4.81
C ARG A 19 -19.03 4.27 -6.13
N LEU A 20 -19.62 4.86 -7.18
CA LEU A 20 -18.95 5.00 -8.47
C LEU A 20 -17.70 5.88 -8.36
N ALA A 21 -17.81 7.05 -7.71
CA ALA A 21 -16.69 7.96 -7.54
C ALA A 21 -15.58 7.34 -6.68
N LEU A 22 -15.92 6.60 -5.62
CA LEU A 22 -14.93 5.94 -4.78
C LEU A 22 -14.21 4.80 -5.50
N LEU A 23 -14.94 3.93 -6.20
CA LEU A 23 -14.29 2.87 -6.99
C LEU A 23 -13.37 3.48 -8.05
N GLN A 24 -13.80 4.53 -8.74
CA GLN A 24 -12.94 5.23 -9.69
C GLN A 24 -11.71 5.88 -9.02
N THR A 25 -11.86 6.38 -7.80
CA THR A 25 -10.74 6.93 -7.02
C THR A 25 -9.75 5.83 -6.65
N LEU A 26 -10.20 4.68 -6.17
CA LEU A 26 -9.33 3.55 -5.83
C LEU A 26 -8.55 3.06 -7.07
N SER A 27 -9.21 2.93 -8.22
CA SER A 27 -8.54 2.55 -9.48
C SER A 27 -7.44 3.53 -9.92
N GLN A 28 -7.50 4.79 -9.47
CA GLN A 28 -6.51 5.82 -9.79
C GLN A 28 -5.39 5.93 -8.75
N TYR A 29 -5.65 5.50 -7.52
CA TYR A 29 -4.76 5.63 -6.37
C TYR A 29 -4.68 4.28 -5.65
N PRO A 30 -3.73 3.41 -6.06
CA PRO A 30 -3.67 2.01 -5.60
C PRO A 30 -3.63 1.82 -4.08
N HIS A 31 -3.10 2.79 -3.33
CA HIS A 31 -3.08 2.77 -1.88
C HIS A 31 -3.44 4.16 -1.33
N ILE A 32 -4.69 4.34 -0.93
CA ILE A 32 -5.18 5.66 -0.51
C ILE A 32 -5.80 5.61 0.89
N THR A 33 -5.52 6.61 1.71
CA THR A 33 -6.22 6.78 2.99
C THR A 33 -7.66 7.26 2.75
N ALA A 34 -8.56 7.01 3.70
CA ALA A 34 -9.92 7.51 3.61
C ALA A 34 -10.01 9.06 3.56
N ASP A 35 -9.05 9.76 4.17
CA ASP A 35 -8.97 11.23 4.11
C ASP A 35 -8.57 11.72 2.72
N GLN A 36 -7.53 11.12 2.13
CA GLN A 36 -7.16 11.42 0.74
C GLN A 36 -8.28 11.07 -0.24
N ALA A 37 -8.97 9.94 -0.04
CA ALA A 37 -10.13 9.56 -0.85
C ALA A 37 -11.28 10.56 -0.69
N THR A 38 -11.51 11.07 0.52
CA THR A 38 -12.51 12.11 0.77
C THR A 38 -12.21 13.37 -0.03
N GLU A 39 -10.96 13.85 -0.02
CA GLU A 39 -10.56 15.02 -0.80
C GLU A 39 -10.62 14.77 -2.31
N ALA A 40 -10.24 13.58 -2.78
CA ALA A 40 -10.33 13.21 -4.19
C ALA A 40 -11.79 13.17 -4.68
N VAL A 41 -12.67 12.49 -3.94
CA VAL A 41 -14.10 12.36 -4.30
C VAL A 41 -14.80 13.70 -4.20
N ARG A 42 -14.46 14.54 -3.21
CA ARG A 42 -15.04 15.89 -3.07
C ARG A 42 -14.85 16.75 -4.31
N LYS A 43 -13.69 16.65 -4.99
CA LYS A 43 -13.43 17.35 -6.26
C LYS A 43 -14.38 16.94 -7.38
N SER A 44 -14.91 15.71 -7.35
CA SER A 44 -15.82 15.18 -8.36
C SER A 44 -17.31 15.35 -8.01
N LEU A 45 -17.70 15.22 -6.74
CA LEU A 45 -19.10 15.23 -6.29
C LEU A 45 -19.53 16.54 -5.60
N GLY A 46 -18.61 17.48 -5.36
CA GLY A 46 -18.89 18.74 -4.67
C GLY A 46 -18.85 18.60 -3.14
N THR A 47 -19.91 18.11 -2.51
CA THR A 47 -19.98 17.97 -1.04
C THR A 47 -20.18 16.51 -0.62
N ILE A 48 -19.25 16.01 0.20
CA ILE A 48 -19.33 14.69 0.83
C ILE A 48 -18.67 14.75 2.21
N SER A 49 -19.30 14.11 3.19
CA SER A 49 -18.74 14.00 4.54
C SER A 49 -17.71 12.86 4.62
N ARG A 50 -16.72 13.02 5.50
CA ARG A 50 -15.75 11.96 5.81
C ARG A 50 -16.47 10.68 6.23
N GLN A 51 -17.48 10.77 7.09
CA GLN A 51 -18.26 9.60 7.52
C GLN A 51 -18.91 8.85 6.36
N SER A 52 -19.45 9.57 5.37
CA SER A 52 -20.06 8.94 4.19
C SER A 52 -19.04 8.18 3.35
N VAL A 53 -17.80 8.70 3.25
CA VAL A 53 -16.70 8.02 2.57
C VAL A 53 -16.30 6.76 3.32
N TYR A 54 -16.09 6.84 4.63
CA TYR A 54 -15.76 5.66 5.46
C TYR A 54 -16.83 4.57 5.36
N ASN A 55 -18.12 4.93 5.49
CA ASN A 55 -19.21 3.97 5.36
C ASN A 55 -19.23 3.31 3.98
N THR A 56 -18.91 4.07 2.93
CA THR A 56 -18.90 3.53 1.58
C THR A 56 -17.69 2.62 1.36
N LEU A 57 -16.51 3.00 1.83
CA LEU A 57 -15.30 2.16 1.79
C LEU A 57 -15.53 0.84 2.52
N ASN A 58 -16.07 0.88 3.74
CA ASN A 58 -16.40 -0.33 4.50
C ASN A 58 -17.40 -1.22 3.74
N ALA A 59 -18.44 -0.66 3.15
CA ALA A 59 -19.39 -1.43 2.35
C ALA A 59 -18.75 -2.04 1.09
N LEU A 60 -17.74 -1.40 0.49
CA LEU A 60 -16.98 -1.98 -0.62
C LEU A 60 -16.08 -3.13 -0.13
N VAL A 61 -15.45 -2.98 1.04
CA VAL A 61 -14.62 -4.03 1.67
C VAL A 61 -15.46 -5.24 2.03
N GLU A 62 -16.61 -5.05 2.70
CA GLU A 62 -17.55 -6.12 3.05
C GLU A 62 -18.07 -6.89 1.83
N LYS A 63 -18.10 -6.25 0.67
CA LYS A 63 -18.52 -6.87 -0.60
C LYS A 63 -17.36 -7.40 -1.42
N GLY A 64 -16.13 -7.35 -0.92
CA GLY A 64 -14.94 -7.83 -1.62
C GLY A 64 -14.63 -7.03 -2.90
N LEU A 65 -15.03 -5.75 -2.94
CA LEU A 65 -14.72 -4.81 -4.02
C LEU A 65 -13.56 -3.87 -3.70
N ALA A 66 -13.18 -3.81 -2.44
CA ALA A 66 -12.01 -3.11 -1.97
C ALA A 66 -11.35 -3.96 -0.88
N ARG A 67 -10.09 -3.68 -0.61
CA ARG A 67 -9.36 -4.23 0.53
C ARG A 67 -8.90 -3.10 1.43
N ARG A 68 -8.92 -3.34 2.73
CA ARG A 68 -8.39 -2.43 3.75
C ARG A 68 -7.08 -3.00 4.25
N ILE A 69 -6.03 -2.20 4.22
CA ILE A 69 -4.71 -2.55 4.72
C ILE A 69 -4.45 -1.67 5.93
N GLN A 70 -3.92 -2.25 6.99
CA GLN A 70 -3.58 -1.52 8.21
C GLN A 70 -2.08 -1.66 8.52
N PRO A 71 -1.22 -0.83 7.90
CA PRO A 71 0.17 -0.78 8.31
C PRO A 71 0.29 -0.33 9.77
N ILE A 72 1.29 -0.87 10.47
CA ILE A 72 1.65 -0.44 11.83
C ILE A 72 2.03 1.05 11.79
N ASP A 73 1.54 1.81 12.77
CA ASP A 73 1.79 3.25 12.94
C ASP A 73 1.40 4.14 11.74
N SER A 74 0.48 3.67 10.88
CA SER A 74 -0.02 4.42 9.72
C SER A 74 -1.56 4.41 9.70
N PRO A 75 -2.22 5.42 9.10
CA PRO A 75 -3.64 5.32 8.79
C PRO A 75 -3.93 4.12 7.88
N ALA A 76 -5.15 3.57 7.99
CA ALA A 76 -5.58 2.51 7.09
C ALA A 76 -5.58 2.99 5.63
N LEU A 77 -5.13 2.11 4.74
CA LEU A 77 -5.12 2.30 3.30
C LEU A 77 -6.20 1.43 2.67
N PHE A 78 -6.71 1.89 1.53
CA PHE A 78 -7.73 1.19 0.75
C PHE A 78 -7.26 1.05 -0.70
N GLU A 79 -7.59 -0.09 -1.30
CA GLU A 79 -7.26 -0.45 -2.68
C GLU A 79 -8.44 -1.18 -3.33
N ASP A 80 -8.54 -1.18 -4.66
CA ASP A 80 -9.51 -1.98 -5.44
C ASP A 80 -8.89 -3.22 -6.10
N ARG A 81 -7.59 -3.44 -5.88
CA ARG A 81 -6.90 -4.67 -6.26
C ARG A 81 -7.30 -5.77 -5.26
N VAL A 82 -8.26 -6.60 -5.67
CA VAL A 82 -8.86 -7.63 -4.81
C VAL A 82 -8.93 -8.98 -5.52
N GLY A 83 -8.97 -10.05 -4.75
CA GLY A 83 -9.18 -11.41 -5.26
C GLY A 83 -7.96 -12.07 -5.92
N ASP A 84 -6.82 -11.38 -5.97
CA ASP A 84 -5.53 -11.96 -6.34
C ASP A 84 -4.68 -12.26 -5.09
N ASN A 85 -3.42 -12.63 -5.30
CA ASN A 85 -2.48 -12.91 -4.21
C ASN A 85 -1.26 -12.00 -4.28
N HIS A 86 -1.47 -10.74 -3.92
CA HIS A 86 -0.40 -9.77 -3.74
C HIS A 86 -0.23 -9.41 -2.25
N HIS A 87 0.95 -8.90 -1.94
CA HIS A 87 1.39 -8.49 -0.62
C HIS A 87 1.91 -7.06 -0.69
N HIS A 88 2.16 -6.44 0.47
CA HIS A 88 2.56 -5.05 0.54
C HIS A 88 4.00 -4.90 1.01
N LEU A 89 4.77 -4.07 0.30
CA LEU A 89 6.07 -3.54 0.71
C LEU A 89 5.87 -2.16 1.32
N ILE A 90 6.36 -1.96 2.54
CA ILE A 90 6.16 -0.70 3.28
C ILE A 90 7.52 -0.11 3.67
N CYS A 91 7.74 1.14 3.24
CA CYS A 91 8.94 1.89 3.59
C CYS A 91 8.90 2.33 5.06
N ARG A 92 9.92 1.97 5.84
CA ARG A 92 10.06 2.37 7.25
C ARG A 92 10.33 3.86 7.42
N SER A 93 10.98 4.50 6.44
CA SER A 93 11.35 5.92 6.54
C SER A 93 10.22 6.89 6.15
N CYS A 94 9.43 6.56 5.14
CA CYS A 94 8.43 7.49 4.59
C CYS A 94 7.02 6.92 4.45
N GLY A 95 6.81 5.63 4.76
CA GLY A 95 5.50 4.98 4.65
C GLY A 95 5.02 4.70 3.23
N ASP A 96 5.86 4.89 2.20
CA ASP A 96 5.52 4.55 0.81
C ASP A 96 5.17 3.06 0.70
N VAL A 97 4.11 2.74 -0.05
CA VAL A 97 3.57 1.39 -0.19
C VAL A 97 3.63 0.95 -1.65
N ALA A 98 4.12 -0.26 -1.87
CA ALA A 98 4.17 -0.90 -3.19
C ALA A 98 3.64 -2.33 -3.12
N ASP A 99 3.06 -2.78 -4.22
CA ASP A 99 2.63 -4.17 -4.37
C ASP A 99 3.79 -5.08 -4.69
N VAL A 100 3.71 -6.31 -4.20
CA VAL A 100 4.51 -7.43 -4.66
C VAL A 100 3.65 -8.66 -4.80
N ASP A 101 3.72 -9.32 -5.96
CA ASP A 101 3.03 -10.60 -6.16
C ASP A 101 3.65 -11.68 -5.28
N CYS A 102 2.83 -12.60 -4.78
CA CYS A 102 3.34 -13.73 -4.03
C CYS A 102 4.32 -14.55 -4.87
N ALA A 103 5.46 -14.90 -4.27
CA ALA A 103 6.57 -15.58 -4.96
C ALA A 103 6.17 -16.90 -5.64
N VAL A 104 5.14 -17.57 -5.14
CA VAL A 104 4.70 -18.88 -5.64
C VAL A 104 3.40 -18.84 -6.46
N GLY A 105 2.78 -17.67 -6.61
CA GLY A 105 1.56 -17.46 -7.42
C GLY A 105 0.25 -18.00 -6.83
N PHE A 106 0.29 -18.94 -5.88
CA PHE A 106 -0.84 -19.37 -5.04
C PHE A 106 -0.66 -18.85 -3.60
N ARG A 107 -1.64 -19.06 -2.70
CA ARG A 107 -1.78 -18.40 -1.38
C ARG A 107 -1.29 -19.20 -0.15
N PRO A 108 -0.20 -20.01 -0.16
CA PRO A 108 0.17 -20.80 1.01
C PRO A 108 0.59 -19.91 2.19
N CYS A 109 1.02 -18.69 1.92
CA CYS A 109 1.38 -17.71 2.94
C CYS A 109 0.17 -17.12 3.70
N LEU A 110 -1.05 -17.33 3.19
CA LEU A 110 -2.30 -16.86 3.81
C LEU A 110 -3.18 -18.01 4.31
N GLU A 111 -2.74 -19.25 4.13
CA GLU A 111 -3.41 -20.44 4.66
C GLU A 111 -2.66 -20.93 5.90
N ALA A 112 -3.34 -20.93 7.04
CA ALA A 112 -2.77 -21.47 8.26
C ALA A 112 -2.59 -22.99 8.13
N SER A 113 -1.37 -23.48 8.38
CA SER A 113 -1.10 -24.92 8.42
C SER A 113 -1.83 -25.63 9.57
N ASP A 114 -2.12 -24.89 10.63
CA ASP A 114 -2.89 -25.29 11.80
C ASP A 114 -3.51 -24.04 12.41
N ASP A 115 -4.83 -23.99 12.51
CA ASP A 115 -5.57 -22.85 13.07
C ASP A 115 -5.60 -22.86 14.61
N ASN A 116 -5.13 -23.94 15.26
CA ASN A 116 -5.18 -24.12 16.71
C ASN A 116 -6.57 -23.82 17.33
N GLY A 117 -7.64 -24.07 16.57
CA GLY A 117 -9.03 -23.82 16.99
C GLY A 117 -9.48 -22.36 16.92
N PHE A 118 -8.69 -21.47 16.33
CA PHE A 118 -9.11 -20.08 16.09
C PHE A 118 -10.05 -20.00 14.89
N ILE A 119 -11.05 -19.13 14.98
CA ILE A 119 -11.78 -18.63 13.80
C ILE A 119 -10.92 -17.50 13.23
N ILE A 120 -10.21 -17.78 12.15
CA ILE A 120 -9.32 -16.81 11.51
C ILE A 120 -10.17 -15.88 10.63
N ASP A 121 -10.24 -14.61 11.01
CA ASP A 121 -10.93 -13.59 10.21
C ASP A 121 -10.05 -13.04 9.07
N GLU A 122 -8.72 -12.98 9.28
CA GLU A 122 -7.77 -12.35 8.35
C GLU A 122 -6.36 -12.93 8.48
N ALA A 123 -5.65 -13.01 7.36
CA ALA A 123 -4.22 -13.30 7.27
C ALA A 123 -3.61 -12.37 6.22
N ASP A 124 -2.46 -11.77 6.52
CA ASP A 124 -1.76 -10.83 5.66
C ASP A 124 -0.25 -11.03 5.71
N VAL A 125 0.41 -10.76 4.58
CA VAL A 125 1.87 -10.69 4.47
C VAL A 125 2.27 -9.26 4.15
N THR A 126 3.18 -8.72 4.97
CA THR A 126 3.77 -7.40 4.75
C THR A 126 5.29 -7.50 4.85
N TYR A 127 5.97 -6.82 3.95
CA TYR A 127 7.42 -6.69 3.93
C TYR A 127 7.80 -5.26 4.32
N TRP A 128 8.68 -5.09 5.31
CA TRP A 128 9.14 -3.77 5.74
C TRP A 128 10.59 -3.52 5.33
N GLY A 129 10.86 -2.38 4.71
CA GLY A 129 12.20 -2.04 4.22
C GLY A 129 12.38 -0.55 3.91
N GLU A 130 13.30 -0.23 3.00
CA GLU A 130 13.56 1.14 2.53
C GLU A 130 13.25 1.25 1.04
N CYS A 131 12.38 2.18 0.67
CA CYS A 131 12.08 2.42 -0.74
C CYS A 131 13.28 3.04 -1.48
N PRO A 132 13.33 2.97 -2.83
CA PRO A 132 14.47 3.50 -3.60
C PRO A 132 14.77 4.99 -3.35
N LYS A 133 13.77 5.77 -2.90
CA LYS A 133 13.93 7.20 -2.56
C LYS A 133 14.61 7.41 -1.20
N CYS A 134 14.42 6.49 -0.26
CA CYS A 134 14.92 6.57 1.11
C CYS A 134 16.22 5.80 1.34
N GLN A 135 16.58 4.89 0.44
CA GLN A 135 17.85 4.17 0.53
C GLN A 135 19.03 5.16 0.63
N PRO A 136 19.97 4.92 1.56
CA PRO A 136 21.16 5.75 1.66
C PRO A 136 21.93 5.66 0.34
N LYS A 137 22.17 6.82 -0.28
CA LYS A 137 23.04 6.89 -1.45
C LYS A 137 24.42 6.45 -0.99
N ILE A 138 24.94 5.35 -1.53
CA ILE A 138 26.32 4.94 -1.29
C ILE A 138 27.21 6.06 -1.83
N SER A 139 27.71 6.92 -0.95
CA SER A 139 28.76 7.86 -1.26
C SER A 139 30.05 7.06 -1.37
N ASN A 140 30.52 6.85 -2.60
CA ASN A 140 31.87 6.33 -2.84
C ASN A 140 32.87 7.33 -2.24
N VAL A 141 33.32 7.07 -1.00
CA VAL A 141 34.42 7.80 -0.39
C VAL A 141 35.67 7.46 -1.19
N HIS A 142 36.07 8.40 -2.06
CA HIS A 142 37.34 8.34 -2.76
C HIS A 142 38.45 8.57 -1.72
N THR A 143 39.02 7.49 -1.21
CA THR A 143 40.15 7.51 -0.29
C THR A 143 41.37 8.07 -1.00
N THR A 144 41.60 9.37 -0.91
CA THR A 144 42.88 9.98 -1.33
C THR A 144 43.92 9.66 -0.26
N THR A 145 44.64 8.55 -0.43
CA THR A 145 45.86 8.25 0.32
C THR A 145 46.90 9.34 0.04
N LYS A 146 47.07 10.28 0.99
CA LYS A 146 48.24 11.16 1.04
C LYS A 146 49.47 10.35 1.45
N THR A 147 50.29 9.98 0.47
CA THR A 147 51.62 9.40 0.70
C THR A 147 52.52 10.48 1.32
N LYS A 148 52.88 10.34 2.59
CA LYS A 148 53.92 11.17 3.24
C LYS A 148 55.29 10.62 2.88
N THR A 149 56.02 11.29 2.01
CA THR A 149 57.45 11.02 1.74
C THR A 149 58.28 11.50 2.94
N LYS A 150 58.90 10.57 3.68
CA LYS A 150 59.91 10.88 4.71
C LYS A 150 61.27 11.05 4.03
N THR A 151 61.77 12.28 3.97
CA THR A 151 63.17 12.57 3.60
C THR A 151 64.06 12.23 4.80
N ARG A 152 64.94 11.22 4.66
CA ARG A 152 66.00 10.95 5.64
C ARG A 152 67.16 11.90 5.39
N LYS A 153 67.54 12.66 6.43
CA LYS A 153 68.72 13.53 6.48
C LYS A 153 69.97 12.65 6.70
N ALA A 154 70.94 12.73 5.80
CA ALA A 154 72.27 12.12 5.99
C ALA A 154 73.09 13.00 6.95
N ILE A 155 73.78 12.34 7.88
CA ILE A 155 74.75 12.94 8.80
C ILE A 155 76.13 12.74 8.18
N SER A 156 76.87 13.83 8.03
CA SER A 156 78.33 13.89 7.91
C SER A 156 78.82 14.89 8.94
#